data_AF-A0A9R1VLJ3-F1
#
_entry.id   AF-A0A9R1VLJ3-F1
#
_cell.length_a   1.000
_cell.length_b   1.000
_cell.length_c   1.000
_cell.angle_alpha   90.00
_cell.angle_beta   90.00
_cell.angle_gamma   90.00
#
_symmetry.space_group_name_H-M   'P 1'
#
loop_
_entity.id
_entity.type
_entity.pdbx_description
1 polymer ?
#
loop_
_entity_poly.entity_id
_entity_poly.type
_entity_poly.pdbx_seq_one_letter_code
_entity_poly.pdbx_strand_id
1 'polypeptide(L)'
;MAATVAACQVVWLRGLLAELTGMKKQKTKNNNHDNRLLITVNVVGSSGPLRFVVKKNDKVSTVIDSSLKLYARGGRLPVLGSDVKNFMFYALIEGSGVV
;
A
#
# COMPACT_ATOMS: atom_id res chain seq x y z
N MET A 1 -39.44 -2.11 41.42
CA MET A 1 -38.67 -1.00 40.81
C MET A 1 -37.83 -1.60 39.71
N ALA A 2 -38.13 -1.18 38.48
CA ALA A 2 -37.87 -1.92 37.25
C ALA A 2 -36.46 -1.68 36.70
N ALA A 3 -35.82 -2.80 36.32
CA ALA A 3 -34.93 -3.00 35.18
C ALA A 3 -34.02 -1.85 34.73
N THR A 4 -32.75 -1.91 35.15
CA THR A 4 -31.63 -1.22 34.48
C THR A 4 -30.67 -2.26 33.88
N VAL A 5 -31.16 -3.11 32.98
CA VAL A 5 -30.33 -4.12 32.28
C VAL A 5 -29.98 -3.73 30.84
N ALA A 6 -30.53 -2.62 30.33
CA ALA A 6 -30.35 -2.19 28.95
C ALA A 6 -28.98 -1.53 28.65
N ALA A 7 -28.19 -1.18 29.67
CA ALA A 7 -26.91 -0.48 29.47
C ALA A 7 -25.72 -1.41 29.19
N CYS A 8 -25.84 -2.73 29.43
CA CYS A 8 -24.69 -3.63 29.40
C CYS A 8 -24.29 -4.09 27.98
N GLN A 9 -25.23 -4.15 27.02
CA GLN A 9 -24.92 -4.67 25.68
C GLN A 9 -24.25 -3.65 24.73
N VAL A 10 -24.44 -2.35 24.94
CA VAL A 10 -23.96 -1.32 24.00
C VAL A 10 -22.45 -1.07 24.14
N VAL A 11 -21.87 -1.33 25.32
CA VAL A 11 -20.43 -1.13 25.56
C VAL A 11 -19.58 -2.13 24.76
N TRP A 12 -20.04 -3.37 24.63
CA TRP A 12 -19.27 -4.41 23.93
C TRP A 12 -19.22 -4.19 22.41
N LEU A 13 -20.26 -3.60 21.80
CA LEU A 13 -20.32 -3.43 20.36
C LEU A 13 -19.47 -2.25 19.84
N ARG A 14 -19.13 -1.29 20.70
CA ARG A 14 -18.26 -0.15 20.32
C ARG A 14 -16.78 -0.50 20.35
N GLY A 15 -16.37 -1.52 21.10
CA GLY A 15 -14.97 -1.99 21.15
C GLY A 15 -14.55 -2.72 19.87
N LEU A 16 -15.43 -3.55 19.31
CA LEU A 16 -15.12 -4.38 18.14
C LEU A 16 -14.91 -3.57 16.84
N LEU A 17 -15.54 -2.39 16.73
CA LEU A 17 -15.43 -1.56 15.52
C LEU A 17 -14.08 -0.84 15.41
N ALA A 18 -13.35 -0.66 16.52
CA ALA A 18 -12.05 0.00 16.52
C ALA A 18 -10.90 -0.91 16.02
N GLU A 19 -11.09 -2.22 16.03
CA GLU A 19 -10.04 -3.20 15.66
C GLU A 19 -9.97 -3.44 14.13
N LEU A 20 -11.01 -3.07 13.38
CA LEU A 20 -11.06 -3.23 11.93
C LEU A 20 -10.34 -2.10 11.16
N THR A 21 -9.94 -1.01 11.82
CA THR A 21 -9.19 0.10 11.20
C THR A 21 -7.72 0.11 11.61
N GLY A 22 -7.07 -1.05 11.54
CA GLY A 22 -5.63 -1.22 11.72
C GLY A 22 -4.80 -0.61 10.58
N MET A 23 -4.85 0.73 10.40
CA MET A 23 -3.93 1.44 9.53
C MET A 23 -2.54 1.40 10.17
N LYS A 24 -1.69 0.50 9.66
CA LYS A 24 -0.28 0.37 10.03
C LYS A 24 0.46 1.67 9.64
N LYS A 25 0.48 2.65 10.55
CA LYS A 25 1.31 3.86 10.42
C LYS A 25 2.78 3.45 10.42
N GLN A 26 3.38 3.46 9.23
CA GLN A 26 4.80 3.23 9.10
C GLN A 26 5.56 4.45 9.55
N LYS A 27 6.29 4.25 10.66
CA LYS A 27 7.20 5.22 11.24
C LYS A 27 8.45 5.29 10.37
N THR A 28 8.48 6.20 9.40
CA THR A 28 9.66 6.46 8.59
C THR A 28 10.62 7.34 9.39
N LYS A 29 11.66 6.70 9.95
CA LYS A 29 12.77 7.38 10.63
C LYS A 29 13.85 7.68 9.57
N ASN A 30 13.81 8.86 8.97
CA ASN A 30 14.84 9.28 8.00
C ASN A 30 15.86 10.18 8.70
N ASN A 31 16.93 9.57 9.18
CA ASN A 31 18.18 10.28 9.32
C ASN A 31 18.94 10.10 8.01
N ASN A 32 19.49 11.21 7.53
CA ASN A 32 20.52 11.35 6.51
C ASN A 32 20.05 11.92 5.15
N HIS A 33 20.89 12.82 4.67
CA HIS A 33 20.78 13.77 3.55
C HIS A 33 20.70 13.12 2.16
N ASP A 34 20.22 11.88 2.09
CA ASP A 34 20.16 11.09 0.88
C ASP A 34 18.77 11.21 0.26
N ASN A 35 18.71 11.81 -0.92
CA ASN A 35 17.52 12.01 -1.77
C ASN A 35 16.90 10.67 -2.23
N ARG A 36 16.46 9.84 -1.30
CA ARG A 36 15.87 8.52 -1.51
C ARG A 36 14.39 8.58 -1.16
N LEU A 37 13.57 8.07 -2.07
CA LEU A 37 12.12 8.01 -1.98
C LEU A 37 11.72 6.55 -1.79
N LEU A 38 10.89 6.29 -0.79
CA LEU A 38 10.23 5.00 -0.63
C LEU A 38 8.95 5.02 -1.45
N ILE A 39 8.89 4.20 -2.49
CA ILE A 39 7.73 4.12 -3.38
C ILE A 39 6.99 2.82 -3.11
N THR A 40 5.66 2.91 -3.12
CA THR A 40 4.77 1.75 -3.07
C THR A 40 3.99 1.71 -4.37
N VAL A 41 4.20 0.67 -5.17
CA VAL A 41 3.58 0.46 -6.47
C VAL A 41 2.52 -0.63 -6.33
N ASN A 42 1.28 -0.32 -6.70
CA ASN A 42 0.25 -1.33 -6.87
C ASN A 42 0.16 -1.73 -8.33
N VAL A 43 0.05 -3.03 -8.59
CA VAL A 43 -0.19 -3.57 -9.93
C VAL A 43 -1.58 -4.19 -9.90
N VAL A 44 -2.41 -3.83 -10.87
CA VAL A 44 -3.79 -4.37 -10.98
C VAL A 44 -3.74 -5.90 -11.10
N GLY A 45 -4.51 -6.59 -10.28
CA GLY A 45 -4.56 -8.06 -10.26
C GLY A 45 -3.36 -8.75 -9.59
N SER A 46 -2.42 -8.00 -9.00
CA SER A 46 -1.30 -8.56 -8.22
C SER A 46 -1.75 -8.97 -6.82
N SER A 47 -1.08 -9.98 -6.24
CA SER A 47 -1.30 -10.44 -4.85
C SER A 47 -0.90 -9.43 -3.76
N GLY A 48 -0.43 -8.24 -4.12
CA GLY A 48 -0.15 -7.18 -3.16
C GLY A 48 0.76 -6.06 -3.69
N PRO A 49 0.94 -4.99 -2.90
CA PRO A 49 1.79 -3.86 -3.27
C PRO A 49 3.27 -4.25 -3.31
N LEU A 50 4.02 -3.64 -4.21
CA LEU A 50 5.47 -3.73 -4.29
C LEU A 50 6.08 -2.48 -3.66
N ARG A 51 7.12 -2.66 -2.83
CA ARG A 51 7.71 -1.57 -2.05
C ARG A 51 9.22 -1.59 -2.18
N PHE A 52 9.79 -0.48 -2.61
CA PHE A 52 11.22 -0.36 -2.80
C PHE A 52 11.67 1.09 -2.76
N VAL A 53 12.98 1.27 -2.57
CA VAL A 53 13.61 2.59 -2.44
C VAL A 53 14.20 2.99 -3.78
N VAL A 54 13.93 4.23 -4.19
CA VAL A 54 14.35 4.84 -5.46
C VAL A 54 15.03 6.17 -5.17
N LYS A 55 15.90 6.67 -6.04
CA LYS A 55 16.45 8.02 -5.87
C LYS A 55 15.53 9.05 -6.51
N LYS A 56 15.48 10.25 -5.94
CA LYS A 56 14.63 11.35 -6.44
C LYS A 56 14.96 11.79 -7.87
N ASN A 57 16.21 11.63 -8.30
CA ASN A 57 16.69 12.03 -9.62
C ASN A 57 16.58 10.92 -10.67
N ASP A 58 16.03 9.76 -10.33
CA ASP A 58 15.87 8.66 -11.28
C ASP A 58 14.70 8.92 -12.23
N LYS A 59 14.87 8.56 -13.51
CA LYS A 59 13.82 8.66 -14.52
C LYS A 59 12.70 7.65 -14.23
N VAL A 60 11.45 8.01 -14.54
CA VAL A 60 10.28 7.13 -14.37
C VAL A 60 10.46 5.80 -15.10
N SER A 61 11.12 5.78 -16.27
CA SER A 61 11.44 4.54 -17.00
C SER A 61 12.23 3.56 -16.15
N THR A 62 13.27 4.04 -15.45
CA THR A 62 14.11 3.22 -14.57
C THR A 62 13.33 2.70 -13.37
N VAL A 63 12.36 3.47 -12.88
CA VAL A 63 11.48 3.05 -11.78
C VAL A 63 10.53 1.93 -12.23
N ILE A 64 9.97 2.03 -13.44
CA ILE A 64 9.13 0.98 -14.03
C ILE A 64 9.95 -0.29 -14.24
N ASP A 65 11.14 -0.19 -14.84
CA ASP A 65 12.07 -1.31 -15.03
C ASP A 65 12.39 -2.04 -13.72
N SER A 66 12.71 -1.27 -12.69
CA SER A 66 13.01 -1.80 -11.36
C SER A 66 11.80 -2.48 -10.75
N SER A 67 10.60 -1.91 -10.95
CA SER A 67 9.34 -2.50 -10.49
C SER A 67 9.07 -3.84 -11.17
N LEU A 68 9.20 -3.91 -12.50
CA LEU A 68 8.99 -5.14 -13.28
C LEU A 68 10.00 -6.23 -12.90
N LYS A 69 11.28 -5.87 -12.71
CA LYS A 69 12.31 -6.82 -12.26
C LYS A 69 11.99 -7.38 -10.87
N LEU A 70 11.59 -6.54 -9.93
CA LEU A 70 11.20 -6.97 -8.59
C LEU A 70 9.93 -7.83 -8.61
N TYR A 71 8.98 -7.49 -9.47
CA TYR A 71 7.76 -8.26 -9.67
C TYR A 71 8.05 -9.68 -10.20
N ALA A 72 8.89 -9.78 -11.24
CA ALA A 72 9.33 -11.05 -11.81
C ALA A 72 10.13 -11.90 -10.81
N ARG A 73 11.01 -11.26 -10.02
CA ARG A 73 11.74 -11.93 -8.93
C ARG A 73 10.83 -12.49 -7.84
N GLY A 74 9.69 -11.84 -7.60
CA GLY A 74 8.69 -12.29 -6.64
C GLY A 74 7.83 -13.45 -7.15
N GLY A 75 7.96 -13.87 -8.42
CA GLY A 75 7.13 -14.93 -9.00
C GLY A 75 5.63 -14.62 -8.96
N ARG A 76 5.26 -13.32 -9.04
CA ARG A 76 3.87 -12.88 -8.94
C ARG A 76 3.13 -13.09 -10.27
N LEU A 77 1.83 -13.30 -10.17
CA LEU A 77 0.90 -13.36 -11.29
C LEU A 77 -0.03 -12.13 -11.24
N PRO A 78 -0.47 -11.59 -12.39
CA PRO A 78 -0.25 -12.05 -13.76
C PRO A 78 1.17 -11.78 -14.30
N VAL A 79 1.63 -12.59 -15.27
CA VAL A 79 2.94 -12.37 -15.91
C VAL A 79 2.91 -11.06 -16.70
N LEU A 80 3.66 -10.08 -16.21
CA LEU A 80 3.84 -8.80 -16.90
C LEU A 80 4.90 -8.94 -18.00
N GLY A 81 4.72 -8.18 -19.08
CA GLY A 81 5.76 -8.04 -20.11
C GLY A 81 6.98 -7.26 -19.62
N SER A 82 8.07 -7.34 -20.38
CA SER A 82 9.33 -6.64 -20.07
C SER A 82 9.42 -5.24 -20.68
N ASP A 83 8.43 -4.80 -21.47
CA ASP A 83 8.49 -3.54 -22.19
C ASP A 83 7.95 -2.37 -21.35
N VAL A 84 8.85 -1.51 -20.93
CA VAL A 84 8.64 -0.32 -20.09
C VAL A 84 7.65 0.67 -20.69
N LYS A 85 7.58 0.75 -22.02
CA LYS A 85 6.78 1.77 -22.71
C LYS A 85 5.27 1.52 -22.60
N ASN A 86 4.88 0.30 -22.28
CA ASN A 86 3.47 -0.08 -22.15
C ASN A 86 2.91 0.17 -20.75
N PHE A 87 3.74 0.62 -19.80
CA PHE A 87 3.35 0.84 -18.42
C PHE A 87 3.41 2.32 -18.04
N MET A 88 2.43 2.76 -17.27
CA MET A 88 2.37 4.11 -16.70
C MET A 88 1.99 4.00 -15.23
N PHE A 89 2.58 4.85 -14.39
CA PHE A 89 2.15 4.97 -13.01
C PHE A 89 0.99 5.94 -12.90
N TYR A 90 -0.04 5.53 -12.18
CA TYR A 90 -1.15 6.39 -11.79
C TYR A 90 -1.01 6.78 -10.34
N ALA A 91 -1.32 8.04 -10.02
CA ALA A 91 -1.39 8.48 -8.64
C ALA A 91 -2.59 7.79 -7.98
N LEU A 92 -2.34 7.10 -6.86
CA LEU A 92 -3.42 6.57 -6.06
C LEU A 92 -4.01 7.71 -5.25
N ILE A 93 -5.23 8.12 -5.58
CA ILE A 93 -5.97 9.11 -4.79
C ILE A 93 -6.57 8.35 -3.61
N GLU A 94 -6.17 8.69 -2.38
CA GLU A 94 -6.76 8.11 -1.17
C GLU A 94 -8.28 8.35 -1.20
N GLY A 95 -9.07 7.28 -1.28
CA GLY A 95 -10.52 7.31 -1.41
C GLY A 95 -11.06 6.84 -2.77
N SER A 96 -10.22 6.71 -3.80
CA SER A 96 -10.59 6.01 -5.04
C SER A 96 -10.43 4.51 -4.84
N GLY A 97 -11.53 3.85 -4.47
CA GLY A 97 -11.59 2.40 -4.30
C GLY A 97 -11.35 1.67 -5.62
N VAL A 98 -10.09 1.46 -5.97
CA VAL A 98 -9.69 0.35 -6.84
C VAL A 98 -9.51 -0.88 -5.95
N VAL A 99 -10.66 -1.51 -5.70
CA VAL A 99 -10.94 -2.86 -5.12
C VAL A 99 -10.00 -3.39 -4.05
#